data_AF-A0A8T7EX02-F1
#
_entry.id   AF-A0A8T7EX02-F1
#
_cell.length_a   1.000
_cell.length_b   1.000
_cell.length_c   1.000
_cell.angle_alpha   90.00
_cell.angle_beta   90.00
_cell.angle_gamma   90.00
#
_symmetry.space_group_name_H-M   'P 1'
#
loop_
_entity.id
_entity.type
_entity.pdbx_description
1 polymer ?
#
loop_
_entity_poly.entity_id
_entity_poly.type
_entity_poly.pdbx_seq_one_letter_code
_entity_poly.pdbx_strand_id
1 'polypeptide(L)'
;MLSDNPPGYYNTDLGNSLNTFRQDQMGLVTGRTTVIILGDGRNNYNDPRIDIASEVQRKGRRLIWFNPEHPSQWGTGDSDMPRYMPASDGVYYVATLRRSRQCRRSGAGRRVSDSSGA
;
A
#
# COMPACT_ATOMS: atom_id res chain seq x y z
N MET A 1 -29.76 11.99 6.49
CA MET A 1 -28.93 11.68 5.30
C MET A 1 -27.61 11.07 5.75
N LEU A 2 -27.65 9.89 6.37
CA LEU A 2 -26.49 9.23 6.97
C LEU A 2 -26.81 7.74 7.16
N SER A 3 -27.16 7.07 6.06
CA SER A 3 -27.41 5.63 6.03
C SER A 3 -27.05 5.11 4.65
N ASP A 4 -26.44 3.92 4.62
CA ASP A 4 -26.22 3.06 3.45
C ASP A 4 -24.90 3.23 2.72
N ASN A 5 -23.81 3.01 3.46
CA ASN A 5 -22.68 2.29 2.88
C ASN A 5 -22.67 0.87 3.46
N PRO A 6 -23.45 -0.09 2.89
CA PRO A 6 -23.37 -1.48 3.32
C PRO A 6 -21.92 -1.96 3.20
N PRO A 7 -21.43 -2.86 4.07
CA PRO A 7 -20.11 -3.47 3.89
C PRO A 7 -20.19 -4.35 2.64
N GLY A 8 -20.03 -3.70 1.49
CA GLY A 8 -19.84 -4.36 0.23
C GLY A 8 -18.62 -5.24 0.37
N TYR A 9 -18.75 -6.46 -0.11
CA TYR A 9 -17.62 -7.25 -0.53
C TYR A 9 -16.98 -6.48 -1.71
N TYR A 10 -16.29 -5.39 -1.42
CA TYR A 10 -15.66 -4.56 -2.43
C TYR A 10 -14.51 -5.41 -2.94
N ASN A 11 -14.64 -5.91 -4.17
CA ASN A 11 -13.48 -6.34 -4.93
C ASN A 11 -12.55 -5.11 -5.02
N THR A 12 -11.62 -4.98 -4.07
CA THR A 12 -10.57 -3.97 -4.07
C THR A 12 -9.77 -4.13 -5.35
N ASP A 13 -10.05 -3.30 -6.35
CA ASP A 13 -9.20 -3.16 -7.52
C ASP A 13 -8.25 -1.98 -7.26
N LEU A 14 -7.19 -2.31 -6.52
CA LEU A 14 -6.12 -1.38 -6.21
C LEU A 14 -5.38 -0.93 -7.48
N GLY A 15 -5.25 -1.81 -8.48
CA GLY A 15 -4.75 -1.47 -9.82
C GLY A 15 -5.55 -0.34 -10.48
N ASN A 16 -6.87 -0.40 -10.44
CA ASN A 16 -7.73 0.68 -10.93
C ASN A 16 -7.58 1.98 -10.12
N SER A 17 -7.46 1.86 -8.80
CA SER A 17 -7.21 3.03 -7.93
C SER A 17 -5.88 3.72 -8.26
N LEU A 18 -4.84 2.95 -8.57
CA LEU A 18 -3.56 3.46 -9.04
C LEU A 18 -3.67 4.13 -10.41
N ASN A 19 -4.51 3.61 -11.32
CA ASN A 19 -4.78 4.26 -12.60
C ASN A 19 -5.41 5.64 -12.44
N THR A 20 -6.46 5.76 -11.63
CA THR A 20 -7.10 7.05 -11.35
C THR A 20 -6.11 8.01 -10.70
N PHE A 21 -5.32 7.54 -9.71
CA PHE A 21 -4.27 8.36 -9.12
C PHE A 21 -3.26 8.85 -10.18
N ARG A 22 -2.85 7.98 -11.10
CA ARG A 22 -1.91 8.34 -12.16
C ARG A 22 -2.47 9.41 -13.08
N GLN A 23 -3.74 9.29 -13.45
CA GLN A 23 -4.40 10.24 -14.36
C GLN A 23 -4.59 11.60 -13.70
N ASP A 24 -5.08 11.62 -12.47
CA ASP A 24 -5.57 12.86 -11.85
C ASP A 24 -4.51 13.56 -10.98
N GLN A 25 -3.60 12.80 -10.36
CA GLN A 25 -2.76 13.29 -9.27
C GLN A 25 -1.24 13.16 -9.51
N MET A 26 -0.81 12.37 -10.50
CA MET A 26 0.63 12.14 -10.76
C MET A 26 1.41 13.42 -11.02
N GLY A 27 0.77 14.46 -11.60
CA GLY A 27 1.40 15.77 -11.82
C GLY A 27 1.81 16.49 -10.53
N LEU A 28 1.22 16.13 -9.39
CA LEU A 28 1.55 16.69 -8.07
C LEU A 28 2.68 15.92 -7.36
N VAL A 29 3.07 14.76 -7.89
CA VAL A 29 4.14 13.95 -7.31
C VAL A 29 5.49 14.51 -7.75
N THR A 30 6.20 15.07 -6.79
CA THR A 30 7.55 15.63 -6.97
C THR A 30 8.52 15.02 -5.97
N GLY A 31 9.82 15.29 -6.12
CA GLY A 31 10.85 14.86 -5.16
C GLY A 31 10.69 15.39 -3.73
N ARG A 32 9.67 16.23 -3.46
CA ARG A 32 9.29 16.69 -2.11
C ARG A 32 8.05 15.97 -1.57
N THR A 33 7.28 15.30 -2.42
CA THR A 33 6.02 14.64 -2.10
C THR A 33 6.27 13.27 -1.49
N THR A 34 5.66 12.96 -0.34
CA THR A 34 5.61 11.60 0.20
C THR A 34 4.22 11.03 -0.03
N VAL A 35 4.14 9.90 -0.72
CA VAL A 35 2.88 9.20 -0.98
C VAL A 35 2.74 8.06 0.03
N ILE A 36 1.56 7.95 0.62
CA ILE A 36 1.21 6.91 1.58
C ILE A 36 0.04 6.13 1.01
N ILE A 37 0.20 4.82 0.84
CA ILE A 37 -0.88 3.91 0.46
C ILE A 37 -1.34 3.13 1.69
N LEU A 38 -2.66 3.08 1.88
CA LEU A 38 -3.32 2.28 2.91
C LEU A 38 -4.13 1.19 2.20
N GLY A 39 -3.71 -0.07 2.32
CA GLY A 39 -4.39 -1.17 1.63
C GLY A 39 -3.72 -2.53 1.84
N ASP A 40 -4.46 -3.60 1.61
CA ASP A 40 -4.02 -4.99 1.77
C ASP A 40 -3.22 -5.54 0.57
N GLY A 41 -3.14 -4.79 -0.53
CA GLY A 41 -2.40 -5.18 -1.72
C GLY A 41 -3.07 -6.29 -2.53
N ARG A 42 -4.38 -6.51 -2.32
CA ARG A 42 -5.17 -7.45 -3.11
C ARG A 42 -5.72 -6.75 -4.35
N ASN A 43 -5.68 -7.45 -5.49
CA ASN A 43 -6.15 -6.94 -6.78
C ASN A 43 -7.22 -7.82 -7.42
N ASN A 44 -7.73 -8.84 -6.74
CA ASN A 44 -8.73 -9.78 -7.27
C ASN A 44 -8.33 -10.39 -8.64
N TYR A 45 -7.04 -10.73 -8.79
CA TYR A 45 -6.42 -11.24 -10.02
C TYR A 45 -6.33 -10.26 -11.20
N ASN A 46 -6.71 -8.99 -11.00
CA ASN A 46 -6.46 -7.94 -11.99
C ASN A 46 -4.98 -7.52 -11.98
N ASP A 47 -4.59 -6.74 -13.00
CA ASP A 47 -3.23 -6.21 -13.07
C ASP A 47 -2.95 -5.29 -11.86
N PRO A 48 -1.96 -5.60 -11.02
CA PRO A 48 -1.62 -4.80 -9.85
C PRO A 48 -1.06 -3.41 -10.18
N ARG A 49 -0.71 -3.13 -11.44
CA ARG A 49 -0.16 -1.83 -11.87
C ARG A 49 1.08 -1.42 -11.10
N ILE A 50 2.00 -2.37 -10.93
CA ILE A 50 3.32 -2.14 -10.31
C ILE A 50 4.11 -1.08 -11.06
N ASP A 51 3.87 -0.93 -12.37
CA ASP A 51 4.41 0.15 -13.20
C ASP A 51 4.12 1.53 -12.60
N ILE A 52 2.90 1.74 -12.12
CA ILE A 52 2.46 3.01 -11.53
C ILE A 52 3.09 3.21 -10.15
N ALA A 53 3.07 2.18 -9.30
CA ALA A 53 3.71 2.25 -7.98
C ALA A 53 5.21 2.60 -8.10
N SER A 54 5.90 1.97 -9.06
CA SER A 54 7.31 2.25 -9.37
C SER A 54 7.51 3.66 -9.92
N GLU A 55 6.58 4.17 -10.74
CA GLU A 55 6.60 5.55 -11.22
C GLU A 55 6.47 6.55 -10.05
N VAL A 56 5.57 6.29 -9.10
CA VAL A 56 5.39 7.11 -7.90
C VAL A 56 6.63 7.08 -7.03
N GLN A 57 7.20 5.90 -6.76
CA GLN A 57 8.43 5.75 -5.98
C GLN A 57 9.58 6.54 -6.60
N ARG A 58 9.73 6.47 -7.94
CA ARG A 58 10.81 7.17 -8.67
C ARG A 58 10.63 8.69 -8.71
N LYS A 59 9.39 9.18 -8.84
CA LYS A 59 9.09 10.63 -8.91
C LYS A 59 9.02 11.29 -7.54
N GLY A 60 8.47 10.57 -6.56
CA GLY A 60 8.23 11.04 -5.21
C GLY A 60 9.51 11.12 -4.38
N ARG A 61 9.40 11.76 -3.22
CA ARG A 61 10.42 11.65 -2.17
C ARG A 61 10.47 10.25 -1.58
N ARG A 62 9.28 9.69 -1.31
CA ARG A 62 9.06 8.36 -0.74
C ARG A 62 7.68 7.84 -1.12
N LEU A 63 7.57 6.54 -1.34
CA LEU A 63 6.33 5.77 -1.36
C LEU A 63 6.31 4.80 -0.18
N ILE A 64 5.36 4.98 0.73
CA ILE A 64 5.20 4.16 1.94
C ILE A 64 3.86 3.41 1.88
N TRP A 65 3.88 2.13 2.23
CA TRP A 65 2.70 1.28 2.27
C TRP A 65 2.37 0.85 3.70
N PHE A 66 1.12 1.01 4.12
CA PHE A 66 0.59 0.41 5.34
C PHE A 66 -0.43 -0.65 4.99
N ASN A 67 -0.11 -1.89 5.34
CA ASN A 67 -0.95 -3.05 5.05
C ASN A 67 -1.59 -3.59 6.33
N PRO A 68 -2.93 -3.71 6.40
CA PRO A 68 -3.63 -4.21 7.58
C PRO A 68 -3.61 -5.74 7.73
N GLU A 69 -3.28 -6.50 6.69
CA GLU A 69 -3.14 -7.96 6.73
C GLU A 69 -1.80 -8.38 7.33
N HIS A 70 -1.81 -9.48 8.06
CA HIS A 70 -0.59 -10.02 8.66
C HIS A 70 0.43 -10.38 7.56
N PRO A 71 1.74 -10.13 7.74
CA PRO A 71 2.74 -10.42 6.70
C PRO A 71 2.74 -11.86 6.18
N SER A 72 2.30 -12.83 7.01
CA SER A 72 2.14 -14.22 6.57
C SER A 72 1.05 -14.43 5.50
N GLN A 73 0.18 -13.46 5.30
CA GLN A 73 -0.87 -13.48 4.27
C GLN A 73 -0.42 -12.78 2.98
N TRP A 74 0.69 -12.04 3.00
CA TRP A 74 1.21 -11.37 1.82
C TRP A 74 1.74 -12.41 0.83
N GLY A 75 1.28 -12.35 -0.42
CA GLY A 75 1.57 -13.39 -1.41
C GLY A 75 0.68 -14.64 -1.31
N THR A 76 -0.31 -14.64 -0.41
CA THR A 76 -1.33 -15.71 -0.37
C THR A 76 -2.62 -15.27 -1.06
N GLY A 77 -3.22 -16.18 -1.82
CA GLY A 77 -4.38 -15.87 -2.66
C GLY A 77 -4.02 -14.86 -3.75
N ASP A 78 -4.79 -13.77 -3.83
CA ASP A 78 -4.63 -12.68 -4.79
C ASP A 78 -3.85 -11.46 -4.24
N SER A 79 -3.07 -11.65 -3.18
CA SER A 79 -2.23 -10.59 -2.61
C SER A 79 -0.95 -10.40 -3.43
N ASP A 80 -0.83 -9.25 -4.11
CA ASP A 80 0.36 -8.86 -4.88
C ASP A 80 1.40 -8.10 -4.04
N MET A 81 1.26 -8.11 -2.71
CA MET A 81 2.18 -7.40 -1.81
C MET A 81 3.67 -7.69 -2.04
N PRO A 82 4.11 -8.93 -2.32
CA PRO A 82 5.51 -9.19 -2.67
C PRO A 82 6.00 -8.42 -3.89
N ARG A 83 5.11 -8.04 -4.81
CA ARG A 83 5.42 -7.21 -5.99
C ARG A 83 5.43 -5.72 -5.67
N TYR A 84 4.56 -5.26 -4.76
CA TYR A 84 4.56 -3.86 -4.31
C TYR A 84 5.73 -3.51 -3.38
N MET A 85 6.27 -4.49 -2.65
CA MET A 85 7.40 -4.31 -1.73
C MET A 85 8.63 -3.68 -2.40
N PRO A 86 9.18 -4.21 -3.52
CA PRO A 86 10.32 -3.59 -4.19
C PRO A 86 9.97 -2.24 -4.84
N ALA A 87 8.71 -2.06 -5.25
CA ALA A 87 8.18 -0.82 -5.80
C ALA A 87 7.83 0.23 -4.72
N SER A 88 8.15 0.00 -3.45
CA SER A 88 7.90 0.89 -2.33
C SER A 88 9.18 1.13 -1.50
N ASP A 89 9.34 2.32 -0.92
CA ASP A 89 10.47 2.60 0.00
C ASP A 89 10.30 1.94 1.37
N GLY A 90 9.09 1.50 1.70
CA GLY A 90 8.83 0.74 2.90
C GLY A 90 7.39 0.25 2.98
N VAL A 91 7.24 -0.98 3.43
CA VAL A 91 5.95 -1.62 3.70
C VAL A 91 5.89 -1.98 5.18
N TYR A 92 4.77 -1.64 5.81
CA TYR A 92 4.57 -1.78 7.24
C TYR A 92 3.21 -2.41 7.55
N TYR A 93 3.21 -3.41 8.43
CA TYR A 93 1.98 -4.04 8.92
C TYR A 93 1.27 -3.16 9.98
N VAL A 94 -0.05 -2.94 9.83
CA VAL A 94 -0.87 -2.11 10.75
C VAL A 94 -2.24 -2.75 11.04
N ALA A 95 -2.34 -3.50 12.14
CA ALA A 95 -3.52 -4.33 12.44
C ALA A 95 -4.81 -3.60 12.88
N THR A 96 -4.76 -2.36 13.41
CA THR A 96 -5.96 -1.70 13.98
C THR A 96 -5.79 -0.19 14.14
N LEU A 97 -6.83 0.60 13.80
CA LEU A 97 -6.98 2.05 14.09
C LEU A 97 -6.88 2.40 15.60
N ARG A 98 -7.04 1.42 16.50
CA ARG A 98 -7.00 1.58 17.98
C ARG A 98 -5.61 1.34 18.58
N ARG A 99 -4.53 1.47 17.80
CA ARG A 99 -3.16 1.36 18.33
C ARG A 99 -2.27 2.54 17.90
N SER A 100 -2.79 3.75 18.04
CA SER A 100 -2.03 5.00 17.99
C SER A 100 -1.69 5.52 19.41
N ARG A 101 -1.04 4.68 20.23
CA ARG A 101 -0.36 5.12 21.46
C ARG A 101 0.97 4.39 21.68
N GLN A 102 1.83 4.41 20.68
CA GLN A 102 3.29 4.37 20.88
C GLN A 102 3.98 4.78 19.57
N CYS A 103 3.98 6.06 19.26
CA CYS A 103 4.94 6.62 18.30
C CYS A 103 5.41 7.98 18.84
N ARG A 104 5.97 7.94 20.05
CA ARG A 104 6.88 8.98 20.52
C ARG A 104 8.23 8.30 20.72
N ARG A 105 9.15 8.65 19.81
CA ARG A 105 10.55 8.23 19.72
C ARG A 105 10.73 6.80 19.21
N SER A 106 11.48 6.67 18.11
CA SER A 106 11.90 5.44 17.40
C SER A 106 10.92 4.92 16.34
N GLY A 107 11.40 4.76 15.11
CA GLY A 107 10.61 4.37 13.93
C GLY A 107 9.98 2.99 14.04
N ALA A 108 8.75 2.92 14.54
CA ALA A 108 7.99 1.70 14.73
C ALA A 108 6.91 1.52 13.66
N GLY A 109 7.33 1.47 12.40
CA GLY A 109 6.79 0.47 11.49
C GLY A 109 7.90 -0.56 11.35
N ARG A 110 7.67 -1.84 11.68
CA ARG A 110 8.64 -2.87 11.34
C ARG A 110 8.61 -2.97 9.81
N ARG A 111 9.64 -2.42 9.15
CA ARG A 111 9.85 -2.64 7.72
C ARG A 111 9.95 -4.15 7.57
N VAL A 112 9.03 -4.74 6.82
CA VAL A 112 9.14 -6.14 6.47
C VAL A 112 10.26 -6.21 5.43
N SER A 113 11.44 -6.65 5.86
CA SER A 113 12.60 -6.89 5.00
C SER A 113 12.42 -8.22 4.26
N ASP A 114 12.77 -8.26 2.98
CA ASP A 114 12.81 -9.48 2.17
C ASP A 114 13.59 -10.58 2.90
N SER A 115 12.89 -11.59 3.40
CA SER A 115 13.49 -12.86 3.79
C SER A 115 13.49 -13.77 2.56
N SER A 116 14.42 -13.52 1.64
CA SER A 116 14.84 -14.50 0.64
C SER A 116 16.23 -15.00 1.03
N GLY A 117 16.34 -16.28 1.41
CA GLY A 117 17.63 -16.91 1.64
C GLY A 117 17.57 -18.16 2.52
N ALA A 118 17.23 -19.30 1.91
CA ALA A 118 17.87 -20.61 2.12
C ALA A 118 17.40 -21.57 1.02
#